data_AF-A0A2H4SGE6-F1
#
_entry.id   AF-A0A2H4SGE6-F1
#
_cell.length_a   1.000
_cell.length_b   1.000
_cell.length_c   1.000
_cell.angle_alpha   90.00
_cell.angle_beta   90.00
_cell.angle_gamma   90.00
#
_symmetry.space_group_name_H-M   'P 1'
#
loop_
_entity.id
_entity.type
_entity.pdbx_description
1 polymer ?
#
loop_
_entity_poly.entity_id
_entity_poly.type
_entity_poly.pdbx_seq_one_letter_code
_entity_poly.pdbx_strand_id
1 'polypeptide(L)'
;MHFLPVLLLAMLGSAQASQALVPVCLCENLKTCSGKQSQCTKNGEGWECCAPGQRYLNGACRDPSYVPCSDGKTICSGDTPQCTINADIFKQGERICCARGQQANSGKCYPPTARLVACYANGPCDLDKEEYCAWSTTGGYSRCCKRDQYINNSYECQAKPAK
;
A
#
# COMPACT_ATOMS: atom_id res chain seq x y z
N MET A 1 -33.04 26.23 -68.16
CA MET A 1 -32.64 26.76 -66.85
C MET A 1 -33.74 26.40 -65.85
N HIS A 2 -33.39 25.68 -64.76
CA HIS A 2 -33.97 25.85 -63.41
C HIS A 2 -35.43 25.36 -63.22
N PHE A 3 -35.87 24.69 -62.14
CA PHE A 3 -35.31 24.12 -60.91
C PHE A 3 -36.32 23.06 -60.38
N LEU A 4 -35.85 22.18 -59.50
CA LEU A 4 -36.48 20.97 -58.93
C LEU A 4 -37.83 21.14 -58.20
N PRO A 5 -38.61 20.04 -58.07
CA PRO A 5 -39.65 19.90 -57.05
C PRO A 5 -39.07 19.52 -55.68
N VAL A 6 -39.68 20.06 -54.63
CA VAL A 6 -39.45 19.74 -53.22
C VAL A 6 -39.92 18.31 -52.95
N LEU A 7 -39.01 17.41 -52.57
CA LEU A 7 -39.34 16.11 -52.01
C LEU A 7 -38.75 16.01 -50.60
N LEU A 8 -39.66 15.92 -49.61
CA LEU A 8 -39.40 15.51 -48.24
C LEU A 8 -38.55 14.23 -48.22
N LEU A 9 -37.38 14.26 -47.58
CA LEU A 9 -36.74 13.05 -47.06
C LEU A 9 -36.81 13.05 -45.53
N ALA A 10 -37.43 12.00 -45.03
CA ALA A 10 -37.56 11.68 -43.63
C ALA A 10 -36.19 11.55 -42.96
N MET A 11 -36.05 12.23 -41.83
CA MET A 11 -34.94 12.05 -40.88
C MET A 11 -35.05 10.68 -40.23
N LEU A 12 -34.44 9.66 -40.83
CA LEU A 12 -34.05 8.45 -40.13
C LEU A 12 -32.76 8.76 -39.38
N GLY A 13 -32.89 9.03 -38.09
CA GLY A 13 -31.76 9.13 -37.17
C GLY A 13 -30.98 7.83 -37.19
N SER A 14 -29.85 7.83 -37.89
CA SER A 14 -28.82 6.81 -37.74
C SER A 14 -28.24 6.95 -36.35
N ALA A 15 -28.75 6.13 -35.41
CA ALA A 15 -27.98 5.77 -34.24
C ALA A 15 -26.71 5.09 -34.77
N GLN A 16 -25.62 5.86 -34.89
CA GLN A 16 -24.29 5.29 -34.97
C GLN A 16 -24.13 4.50 -33.68
N ALA A 17 -24.35 3.19 -33.76
CA ALA A 17 -23.75 2.27 -32.84
C ALA A 17 -22.25 2.48 -33.01
N SER A 18 -21.67 3.33 -32.16
CA SER A 18 -20.25 3.37 -31.94
C SER A 18 -19.87 1.95 -31.54
N GLN A 19 -19.46 1.16 -32.53
CA GLN A 19 -18.74 -0.07 -32.30
C GLN A 19 -17.45 0.39 -31.64
N ALA A 20 -17.50 0.56 -30.32
CA ALA A 20 -16.32 0.74 -29.51
C ALA A 20 -15.49 -0.50 -29.83
N LEU A 21 -14.42 -0.33 -30.60
CA LEU A 21 -13.42 -1.34 -30.85
C LEU A 21 -13.04 -1.89 -29.49
N VAL A 22 -13.55 -3.08 -29.16
CA VAL A 22 -13.23 -3.74 -27.91
C VAL A 22 -11.74 -4.02 -28.03
N PRO A 23 -10.87 -3.43 -27.18
CA PRO A 23 -9.45 -3.66 -27.30
C PRO A 23 -9.21 -5.16 -27.04
N VAL A 24 -8.54 -5.83 -28.00
CA VAL A 24 -8.18 -7.25 -27.93
C VAL A 24 -6.66 -7.36 -28.03
N CYS A 25 -6.06 -8.19 -27.19
CA CYS A 25 -4.64 -8.50 -27.18
C CYS A 25 -4.44 -10.02 -27.13
N LEU A 26 -3.56 -10.55 -27.97
CA LEU A 26 -3.18 -11.97 -27.99
C LEU A 26 -1.82 -12.13 -27.31
N CYS A 27 -1.77 -12.89 -26.23
CA CYS A 27 -0.53 -13.18 -25.50
C CYS A 27 0.23 -14.34 -26.17
N GLU A 28 1.52 -14.52 -25.86
CA GLU A 28 2.38 -15.52 -26.49
C GLU A 28 1.87 -16.98 -26.38
N ASN A 29 1.09 -17.30 -25.35
CA ASN A 29 0.47 -18.62 -25.15
C ASN A 29 -0.95 -18.74 -25.76
N LEU A 30 -1.27 -17.95 -26.78
CA LEU A 30 -2.60 -17.85 -27.40
C LEU A 30 -3.74 -17.39 -26.46
N LYS A 31 -3.41 -16.99 -25.22
CA LYS A 31 -4.36 -16.39 -24.30
C LYS A 31 -4.83 -15.06 -24.88
N THR A 32 -6.14 -14.88 -24.98
CA THR A 32 -6.75 -13.67 -25.53
C THR A 32 -7.30 -12.81 -24.41
N CYS A 33 -6.83 -11.57 -24.32
CA CYS A 33 -7.25 -10.56 -23.36
C CYS A 33 -8.13 -9.52 -24.07
N SER A 34 -9.29 -9.19 -23.50
CA SER A 34 -10.22 -8.26 -24.15
C SER A 34 -11.02 -7.40 -23.17
N GLY A 35 -11.64 -6.34 -23.69
CA GLY A 35 -12.53 -5.48 -22.91
C GLY A 35 -11.78 -4.72 -21.83
N LYS A 36 -12.27 -4.77 -20.58
CA LYS A 36 -11.64 -4.06 -19.45
C LYS A 36 -10.29 -4.65 -19.03
N GLN A 37 -10.00 -5.89 -19.43
CA GLN A 37 -8.73 -6.58 -19.17
C GLN A 37 -8.05 -6.90 -20.49
N SER A 38 -7.79 -5.88 -21.30
CA SER A 38 -7.25 -6.03 -22.65
C SER A 38 -5.73 -6.07 -22.74
N GLN A 39 -5.00 -6.19 -21.62
CA GLN A 39 -3.54 -6.19 -21.61
C GLN A 39 -2.97 -7.52 -21.11
N CYS A 40 -2.07 -8.11 -21.90
CA CYS A 40 -1.25 -9.23 -21.47
C CYS A 40 -0.18 -8.78 -20.47
N THR A 41 -0.14 -9.43 -19.32
CA THR A 41 0.79 -9.12 -18.23
C THR A 41 1.45 -10.38 -17.73
N LYS A 42 2.78 -10.40 -17.57
CA LYS A 42 3.51 -11.59 -17.15
C LYS A 42 3.24 -11.92 -15.66
N ASN A 43 2.94 -13.18 -15.34
CA ASN A 43 2.61 -13.62 -13.96
C ASN A 43 3.65 -14.58 -13.33
N GLY A 44 4.81 -14.75 -13.94
CA GLY A 44 5.87 -15.66 -13.49
C GLY A 44 5.77 -17.06 -14.11
N GLU A 45 4.56 -17.58 -14.32
CA GLU A 45 4.29 -18.90 -14.91
C GLU A 45 3.78 -18.81 -16.37
N GLY A 46 3.39 -17.61 -16.80
CA GLY A 46 2.81 -17.34 -18.11
C GLY A 46 2.28 -15.91 -18.19
N TRP A 47 1.07 -15.77 -18.72
CA TRP A 47 0.43 -14.50 -19.03
C TRP A 47 -0.95 -14.37 -18.36
N GLU A 48 -1.25 -13.20 -17.84
CA GLU A 48 -2.53 -12.82 -17.25
C GLU A 48 -3.15 -11.62 -17.95
N CYS A 49 -4.48 -11.59 -18.04
CA CYS A 49 -5.23 -10.47 -18.57
C CYS A 49 -5.48 -9.44 -17.48
N CYS A 50 -4.82 -8.29 -17.59
CA CYS A 50 -5.02 -7.15 -16.69
C CYS A 50 -5.60 -5.95 -17.45
N ALA A 51 -6.13 -4.98 -16.71
CA ALA A 51 -6.50 -3.72 -17.30
C ALA A 51 -5.25 -2.99 -17.84
N PRO A 52 -5.40 -2.13 -18.86
CA PRO A 52 -4.30 -1.32 -19.35
C PRO A 52 -3.59 -0.58 -18.21
N GLY A 53 -2.25 -0.69 -18.18
CA GLY A 53 -1.41 -0.09 -17.15
C GLY A 53 -1.22 -0.93 -15.89
N GLN A 54 -2.01 -1.98 -15.65
CA GLN A 54 -1.85 -2.82 -14.47
C GLN A 54 -0.72 -3.85 -14.63
N ARG A 55 -0.24 -4.36 -13.49
CA ARG A 55 0.79 -5.40 -13.36
C ARG A 55 0.25 -6.56 -12.53
N TYR A 56 0.68 -7.78 -12.82
CA TYR A 56 0.29 -8.94 -12.04
C TYR A 56 1.26 -9.13 -10.88
N LEU A 57 0.77 -9.00 -9.65
CA LEU A 57 1.54 -9.05 -8.42
C LEU A 57 0.82 -9.92 -7.39
N ASN A 58 1.49 -10.97 -6.90
CA ASN A 58 0.98 -11.93 -5.91
C ASN A 58 -0.45 -12.42 -6.19
N GLY A 59 -0.67 -12.94 -7.40
CA GLY A 59 -1.94 -13.56 -7.76
C GLY A 59 -3.03 -12.60 -8.27
N ALA A 60 -2.74 -11.31 -8.41
CA ALA A 60 -3.75 -10.32 -8.82
C ALA A 60 -3.18 -9.20 -9.70
N CYS A 61 -4.01 -8.66 -10.59
CA CYS A 61 -3.72 -7.42 -11.31
C CYS A 61 -3.83 -6.22 -10.35
N ARG A 62 -2.80 -5.37 -10.34
CA ARG A 62 -2.67 -4.20 -9.48
C ARG A 62 -2.14 -3.01 -10.25
N ASP A 63 -2.43 -1.81 -9.78
CA ASP A 63 -1.92 -0.59 -10.39
C ASP A 63 -0.40 -0.45 -10.20
N PRO A 64 0.30 0.32 -11.06
CA PRO A 64 1.75 0.54 -10.95
C PRO A 64 2.22 1.16 -9.63
N SER A 65 1.30 1.75 -8.86
CA SER A 65 1.57 2.33 -7.54
C SER A 65 1.89 1.28 -6.47
N TYR A 66 1.58 0.00 -6.73
CA TYR A 66 1.95 -1.10 -5.87
C TYR A 66 3.41 -1.51 -6.10
N VAL A 67 4.21 -1.46 -5.03
CA VAL A 67 5.63 -1.77 -5.01
C VAL A 67 5.83 -3.11 -4.30
N PRO A 68 6.16 -4.19 -5.02
CA PRO A 68 6.49 -5.46 -4.39
C PRO A 68 7.84 -5.36 -3.67
N CYS A 69 7.90 -5.92 -2.47
CA CYS A 69 9.14 -6.02 -1.71
C CYS A 69 9.95 -7.24 -2.15
N SER A 70 11.25 -7.23 -1.83
CA SER A 70 12.18 -8.30 -2.18
C SER A 70 11.89 -9.63 -1.47
N ASP A 71 10.97 -9.67 -0.51
CA ASP A 71 10.53 -10.90 0.16
C ASP A 71 9.50 -11.69 -0.67
N GLY A 72 9.04 -11.14 -1.80
CA GLY A 72 8.04 -11.75 -2.67
C GLY A 72 6.64 -11.83 -2.06
N LYS A 73 6.42 -11.30 -0.86
CA LYS A 73 5.16 -11.42 -0.11
C LYS A 73 4.55 -10.06 0.18
N THR A 74 5.37 -9.12 0.62
CA THR A 74 4.93 -7.79 1.01
C THR A 74 4.76 -6.91 -0.23
N ILE A 75 3.66 -6.18 -0.29
CA ILE A 75 3.39 -5.20 -1.36
C ILE A 75 2.98 -3.89 -0.71
N CYS A 76 3.73 -2.83 -1.00
CA CYS A 76 3.54 -1.49 -0.46
C CYS A 76 2.83 -0.59 -1.46
N SER A 77 1.98 0.33 -1.00
CA SER A 77 1.21 1.21 -1.88
C SER A 77 0.66 2.42 -1.11
N GLY A 78 0.07 3.38 -1.83
CA GLY A 78 -0.55 4.56 -1.22
C GLY A 78 0.45 5.42 -0.45
N ASP A 79 0.09 5.82 0.76
CA ASP A 79 0.90 6.69 1.63
C ASP A 79 2.16 5.99 2.17
N THR A 80 2.24 4.67 2.07
CA THR A 80 3.39 3.87 2.50
C THR A 80 3.97 3.05 1.34
N PRO A 81 4.52 3.70 0.29
CA PRO A 81 4.94 3.00 -0.92
C PRO A 81 6.32 2.34 -0.82
N GLN A 82 7.03 2.49 0.31
CA GLN A 82 8.42 2.04 0.46
C GLN A 82 8.53 0.75 1.27
N CYS A 83 9.20 -0.25 0.70
CA CYS A 83 9.63 -1.44 1.41
C CYS A 83 10.84 -1.14 2.29
N THR A 84 10.68 -1.27 3.60
CA THR A 84 11.76 -1.01 4.57
C THR A 84 12.07 -2.27 5.36
N ILE A 85 13.33 -2.49 5.71
CA ILE A 85 13.74 -3.61 6.57
C ILE A 85 13.49 -3.22 8.02
N ASN A 86 12.79 -4.08 8.75
CA ASN A 86 12.61 -3.93 10.18
C ASN A 86 13.94 -4.16 10.90
N ALA A 87 14.42 -3.14 11.62
CA ALA A 87 15.71 -3.15 12.29
C ALA A 87 15.69 -3.79 13.70
N ASP A 88 14.52 -4.20 14.19
CA ASP A 88 14.33 -4.74 15.54
C ASP A 88 14.90 -6.16 15.72
N ILE A 89 15.29 -6.50 16.95
CA ILE A 89 15.90 -7.80 17.29
C ILE A 89 14.93 -8.98 17.24
N PHE A 90 13.63 -8.77 17.45
CA PHE A 90 12.63 -9.83 17.48
C PHE A 90 12.00 -10.08 16.10
N LYS A 91 12.01 -9.07 15.23
CA LYS A 91 11.40 -9.10 13.89
C LYS A 91 12.39 -8.70 12.80
N GLN A 92 13.66 -9.00 13.01
CA GLN A 92 14.74 -8.58 12.12
C GLN A 92 14.51 -9.14 10.71
N GLY A 93 14.64 -8.29 9.70
CA GLY A 93 14.57 -8.71 8.30
C GLY A 93 13.17 -8.71 7.68
N GLU A 94 12.11 -8.59 8.49
CA GLU A 94 10.74 -8.39 7.98
C GLU A 94 10.65 -7.13 7.11
N ARG A 95 9.81 -7.17 6.07
CA ARG A 95 9.55 -6.01 5.22
C ARG A 95 8.31 -5.27 5.73
N ILE A 96 8.48 -3.98 5.98
CA ILE A 96 7.43 -3.09 6.47
C ILE A 96 7.21 -1.98 5.44
N CYS A 97 5.96 -1.72 5.11
CA CYS A 97 5.59 -0.62 4.23
C CYS A 97 5.58 0.69 5.01
N CYS A 98 6.50 1.59 4.66
CA CYS A 98 6.63 2.91 5.26
C CYS A 98 6.48 4.02 4.22
N ALA A 99 6.25 5.24 4.69
CA ALA A 99 6.35 6.40 3.82
C ALA A 99 7.78 6.55 3.30
N ARG A 100 7.95 7.26 2.18
CA ARG A 100 9.30 7.48 1.61
C ARG A 100 10.22 8.17 2.62
N GLY A 101 11.43 7.64 2.76
CA GLY A 101 12.44 8.17 3.67
C GLY A 101 12.26 7.80 5.15
N GLN A 102 11.17 7.11 5.51
CA GLN A 102 11.03 6.55 6.86
C GLN A 102 11.83 5.26 7.03
N GLN A 103 12.15 4.95 8.28
CA GLN A 103 12.79 3.71 8.73
C GLN A 103 11.79 2.83 9.50
N ALA A 104 11.96 1.51 9.45
CA ALA A 104 11.13 0.56 10.18
C ALA A 104 11.85 0.04 11.41
N ASN A 105 11.21 0.13 12.56
CA ASN A 105 11.69 -0.44 13.81
C ASN A 105 10.53 -1.04 14.61
N SER A 106 10.68 -2.30 15.02
CA SER A 106 9.69 -3.13 15.71
C SER A 106 8.31 -3.10 15.05
N GLY A 107 8.27 -3.16 13.72
CA GLY A 107 7.04 -3.17 12.92
C GLY A 107 6.33 -1.82 12.79
N LYS A 108 6.95 -0.72 13.26
CA LYS A 108 6.44 0.65 13.10
C LYS A 108 7.39 1.49 12.24
N CYS A 109 6.85 2.53 11.61
CA CYS A 109 7.61 3.44 10.77
C CYS A 109 7.91 4.75 11.52
N TYR A 110 9.15 5.22 11.39
CA TYR A 110 9.63 6.44 12.03
C TYR A 110 10.34 7.34 11.02
N PRO A 111 10.31 8.67 11.20
CA PRO A 111 11.20 9.57 10.50
C PRO A 111 12.68 9.14 10.63
N PRO A 112 13.53 9.46 9.65
CA PRO A 112 14.95 9.08 9.69
C PRO A 112 15.70 9.76 10.84
N THR A 113 15.21 10.91 11.29
CA THR A 113 15.78 11.70 12.39
C THR A 113 15.14 11.40 13.75
N ALA A 114 14.22 10.44 13.83
CA ALA A 114 13.50 10.14 15.07
C ALA A 114 14.48 9.67 16.15
N ARG A 115 14.40 10.28 17.33
CA ARG A 115 15.19 9.88 18.49
C ARG A 115 14.51 8.73 19.20
N LEU A 116 14.97 7.52 18.90
CA LEU A 116 14.39 6.29 19.41
C LEU A 116 15.16 5.76 20.62
N VAL A 117 14.45 5.38 21.68
CA VAL A 117 15.03 4.65 22.83
C VAL A 117 14.47 3.24 22.88
N ALA A 118 15.33 2.24 23.01
CA ALA A 118 14.89 0.86 23.11
C ALA A 118 13.94 0.67 24.31
N CYS A 119 12.84 -0.05 24.07
CA CYS A 119 11.89 -0.42 25.10
C CYS A 119 11.33 -1.81 24.83
N TYR A 120 10.99 -2.54 25.88
CA TYR A 120 10.69 -3.97 25.77
C TYR A 120 9.40 -4.21 24.97
N ALA A 121 8.28 -3.67 25.43
CA ALA A 121 6.99 -3.89 24.80
C ALA A 121 6.75 -2.93 23.63
N ASN A 122 6.41 -3.50 22.47
CA ASN A 122 6.01 -2.79 21.24
C ASN A 122 7.08 -1.90 20.60
N GLY A 123 8.35 -2.20 20.90
CA GLY A 123 9.50 -1.56 20.27
C GLY A 123 9.99 -0.29 20.94
N PRO A 124 10.82 0.50 20.24
CA PRO A 124 11.39 1.69 20.81
C PRO A 124 10.34 2.79 21.03
N CYS A 125 10.62 3.66 22.00
CA CYS A 125 9.83 4.85 22.26
C CYS A 125 10.38 6.03 21.47
N ASP A 126 9.48 6.84 20.94
CA ASP A 126 9.82 8.02 20.14
C ASP A 126 9.93 9.24 21.07
N LEU A 127 11.17 9.63 21.37
CA LEU A 127 11.44 10.76 22.27
C LEU A 127 10.95 12.09 21.70
N ASP A 128 10.77 12.19 20.38
CA ASP A 128 10.24 13.39 19.71
C ASP A 128 8.71 13.49 19.85
N LYS A 129 8.05 12.44 20.34
CA LYS A 129 6.64 12.41 20.71
C LYS A 129 6.42 12.48 22.22
N GLU A 130 7.42 12.95 22.97
CA GLU A 130 7.39 13.03 24.44
C GLU A 130 7.15 11.67 25.12
N GLU A 131 7.65 10.60 24.51
CA GLU A 131 7.60 9.26 25.09
C GLU A 131 8.89 8.95 25.86
N TYR A 132 8.82 7.99 26.76
CA TYR A 132 9.97 7.40 27.41
C TYR A 132 9.68 5.93 27.73
N CYS A 133 10.74 5.13 27.93
CA CYS A 133 10.59 3.74 28.34
C CYS A 133 10.32 3.65 29.85
N ALA A 134 9.06 3.42 30.22
CA ALA A 134 8.63 3.26 31.60
C ALA A 134 8.78 1.79 32.03
N TRP A 135 9.39 1.58 33.20
CA TRP A 135 9.65 0.25 33.76
C TRP A 135 8.68 -0.07 34.89
N SER A 136 8.15 -1.30 34.91
CA SER A 136 7.34 -1.78 36.02
C SER A 136 8.18 -1.83 37.30
N THR A 137 7.56 -1.51 38.43
CA THR A 137 8.18 -1.58 39.75
C THR A 137 8.47 -3.01 40.20
N THR A 138 7.76 -3.99 39.62
CA THR A 138 7.95 -5.43 39.82
C THR A 138 9.12 -6.02 39.02
N GLY A 139 9.73 -5.23 38.13
CA GLY A 139 10.83 -5.66 37.26
C GLY A 139 10.37 -6.53 36.09
N GLY A 140 11.10 -6.48 34.98
CA GLY A 140 10.93 -7.39 33.84
C GLY A 140 9.94 -6.96 32.76
N TYR A 141 9.24 -5.84 32.92
CA TYR A 141 8.40 -5.28 31.87
C TYR A 141 8.65 -3.78 31.69
N SER A 142 8.75 -3.34 30.44
CA SER A 142 8.77 -1.92 30.11
C SER A 142 7.97 -1.63 28.84
N ARG A 143 7.38 -0.44 28.76
CA ARG A 143 6.66 0.05 27.59
C ARG A 143 6.80 1.56 27.44
N CYS A 144 6.47 2.05 26.26
CA CYS A 144 6.44 3.48 25.99
C CYS A 144 5.23 4.13 26.66
N CYS A 145 5.49 5.14 27.50
CA CYS A 145 4.49 6.01 28.13
C CYS A 145 4.86 7.47 27.87
N LYS A 146 3.89 8.39 27.99
CA LYS A 146 4.16 9.84 27.94
C LYS A 146 4.92 10.30 29.18
N ARG A 147 5.70 11.39 29.08
CA ARG A 147 6.54 11.88 30.20
C ARG A 147 5.77 12.17 31.48
N ASP A 148 4.51 12.56 31.38
CA ASP A 148 3.58 12.82 32.48
C ASP A 148 2.88 11.55 33.00
N GLN A 149 3.20 10.37 32.46
CA GLN A 149 2.64 9.09 32.86
C GLN A 149 3.68 8.19 33.55
N TYR A 150 3.22 7.16 34.25
CA TYR A 150 4.00 6.03 34.78
C TYR A 150 3.32 4.71 34.41
N ILE A 151 4.02 3.59 34.52
CA ILE A 151 3.43 2.27 34.31
C ILE A 151 2.91 1.71 35.64
N ASN A 152 1.63 1.34 35.68
CA ASN A 152 1.00 0.74 36.85
C ASN A 152 1.29 -0.77 36.96
N ASN A 153 0.79 -1.41 38.02
CA ASN A 153 0.96 -2.86 38.25
C ASN A 153 0.20 -3.73 37.22
N SER A 154 -0.72 -3.15 36.44
CA SER A 154 -1.42 -3.79 35.34
C SER A 154 -0.70 -3.61 34.00
N TYR A 155 0.52 -3.07 34.00
CA TYR A 155 1.34 -2.78 32.82
C TYR A 155 0.75 -1.71 31.87
N GLU A 156 -0.11 -0.85 32.39
CA GLU A 156 -0.73 0.26 31.65
C GLU A 156 -0.11 1.60 32.04
N CYS A 157 -0.03 2.51 31.06
CA CYS A 157 0.41 3.87 31.32
C CYS A 157 -0.73 4.67 32.00
N GLN A 158 -0.46 5.21 33.18
CA GLN A 158 -1.38 6.04 33.95
C GLN A 158 -0.78 7.42 34.20
N ALA A 159 -1.63 8.45 34.25
CA ALA A 159 -1.19 9.81 34.58
C ALA A 159 -0.52 9.85 35.95
N LYS A 160 0.60 10.57 36.05
CA LYS A 160 1.24 10.84 37.33
C LYS A 160 0.33 11.71 38.19
N PRO A 161 0.34 11.53 39.52
CA PRO A 161 -0.31 12.47 40.42
C PRO A 161 0.19 13.88 40.14
N ALA A 162 -0.72 14.85 40.06
CA ALA A 162 -0.34 16.25 40.06
C ALA A 162 0.48 16.54 41.32
N LYS A 163 1.63 17.19 41.14
CA LYS A 163 2.46 17.64 42.26
C LYS A 163 1.82 18.84 42.95
#